data_AF-A0A8C8W839-F1
#
_entry.id   AF-A0A8C8W839-F1
#
_cell.length_a   1.000
_cell.length_b   1.000
_cell.length_c   1.000
_cell.angle_alpha   90.00
_cell.angle_beta   90.00
_cell.angle_gamma   90.00
#
_symmetry.space_group_name_H-M   'P 1'
#
loop_
_entity.id
_entity.type
_entity.pdbx_description
1 polymer ?
#
loop_
_entity_poly.entity_id
_entity_poly.type
_entity_poly.pdbx_seq_one_letter_code
_entity_poly.pdbx_strand_id
1 'polypeptide(L)'
;MVPGLKVLLFLSLHLLQEVKSTIVHLNNNGYEGVVIAINPSVPEDERLIQSIKEMITQASTYLFEATKRRFYFRNESILVPMTWKSKSEYLTPKRESYDQADVIVADPNLKYGDDPYTLQYGQCGDRGQYIHFTPNFQLTENLPMYGPRGRVFVHEWAHLRWGVFDEYNRDRPFYMSEKNTIEATRCSTHISGRIMVKECQGGICISRQCHRDSKTGLYEPKCTFIPNKAQAARDSIMFMQSLDSKNTHNREAPNLQNKMCNGRSTWNIIKKSADFQNSSPMIGKVALPRPAFSLLKSKQRVVCLVLDKSGNPITHLTRMNQAAELFLIQIIEKGSLVGLVTFDSTATIRNLLARMTSENSYLEISANLPRQVGNGTSICNGLRSGFQAITSSDQRTSGSEIILLTDGEDGQISSCFEEVKSSGAVIHTIALGPSAARELETLSDMTGTTSEVEGIDKRYSTARNYSSRSKRKKIHNLRFPR
;
A
#
# COMPACT_ATOMS: atom_id res chain seq x y z
N MET A 1 3.21 32.63 19.47
CA MET A 1 2.32 31.57 19.98
C MET A 1 1.24 31.32 18.95
N VAL A 2 1.40 30.34 18.05
CA VAL A 2 0.26 29.79 17.29
C VAL A 2 0.39 28.26 17.24
N PRO A 3 0.07 27.58 18.35
CA PRO A 3 -0.02 26.12 18.38
C PRO A 3 -1.04 25.58 17.35
N GLY A 4 -2.02 26.41 16.98
CA GLY A 4 -3.08 26.04 16.03
C GLY A 4 -2.63 25.80 14.59
N LEU A 5 -1.56 26.47 14.10
CA LEU A 5 -1.11 26.30 12.72
C LEU A 5 -0.33 24.99 12.53
N LYS A 6 0.47 24.60 13.53
CA LYS A 6 1.12 23.27 13.57
C LYS A 6 0.09 22.16 13.67
N VAL A 7 -0.98 22.35 14.44
CA VAL A 7 -2.07 21.38 14.60
C VAL A 7 -2.92 21.26 13.33
N LEU A 8 -3.18 22.36 12.62
CA LEU A 8 -3.89 22.33 11.33
C LEU A 8 -3.04 21.70 10.21
N LEU A 9 -1.73 21.97 10.15
CA LEU A 9 -0.82 21.30 9.21
C LEU A 9 -0.69 19.81 9.54
N PHE A 10 -0.63 19.44 10.83
CA PHE A 10 -0.66 18.04 11.26
C PHE A 10 -1.99 17.37 10.92
N LEU A 11 -3.13 18.04 11.05
CA LEU A 11 -4.45 17.50 10.71
C LEU A 11 -4.65 17.36 9.20
N SER A 12 -4.14 18.29 8.38
CA SER A 12 -4.08 18.11 6.93
C SER A 12 -3.07 17.02 6.54
N LEU A 13 -1.96 16.86 7.28
CA LEU A 13 -1.04 15.73 7.12
C LEU A 13 -1.58 14.39 7.63
N HIS A 14 -2.53 14.38 8.56
CA HIS A 14 -3.23 13.15 8.98
C HIS A 14 -4.38 12.81 8.03
N LEU A 15 -4.92 13.80 7.32
CA LEU A 15 -5.70 13.59 6.09
C LEU A 15 -4.81 13.19 4.89
N LEU A 16 -3.48 13.39 4.98
CA LEU A 16 -2.42 12.76 4.16
C LEU A 16 -1.95 11.42 4.75
N GLN A 17 -2.80 10.68 5.47
CA GLN A 17 -2.74 9.24 5.23
C GLN A 17 -3.11 9.09 3.76
N GLU A 18 -2.07 8.99 2.92
CA GLU A 18 -2.17 8.50 1.57
C GLU A 18 -3.27 7.44 1.60
N VAL A 19 -4.40 7.72 0.95
CA VAL A 19 -5.12 6.62 0.34
C VAL A 19 -4.08 6.11 -0.63
N LYS A 20 -3.23 5.17 -0.19
CA LYS A 20 -2.38 4.38 -1.07
C LYS A 20 -3.37 3.79 -2.05
N SER A 21 -3.53 4.48 -3.17
CA SER A 21 -4.47 4.10 -4.20
C SER A 21 -3.82 2.90 -4.83
N THR A 22 -4.05 1.73 -4.23
CA THR A 22 -3.60 0.45 -4.76
C THR A 22 -4.00 0.44 -6.23
N ILE A 23 -3.03 0.28 -7.12
CA ILE A 23 -3.26 0.20 -8.57
C ILE A 23 -4.22 -0.97 -8.89
N VAL A 24 -4.34 -1.92 -7.95
CA VAL A 24 -5.27 -3.03 -7.95
C VAL A 24 -6.72 -2.60 -8.12
N HIS A 25 -7.24 -2.86 -9.31
CA HIS A 25 -8.64 -2.75 -9.64
C HIS A 25 -9.18 -4.11 -10.08
N LEU A 26 -10.49 -4.28 -9.94
CA LEU A 26 -11.19 -5.49 -10.34
C LEU A 26 -11.85 -5.25 -11.69
N ASN A 27 -11.40 -5.95 -12.72
CA ASN A 27 -11.93 -5.84 -14.08
C ASN A 27 -12.52 -7.19 -14.51
N ASN A 28 -13.84 -7.24 -14.75
CA ASN A 28 -14.54 -8.47 -15.11
C ASN A 28 -14.09 -9.65 -14.23
N ASN A 29 -14.19 -9.50 -12.90
CA ASN A 29 -13.83 -10.52 -11.91
C ASN A 29 -12.32 -10.84 -11.75
N GLY A 30 -11.44 -10.32 -12.61
CA GLY A 30 -10.00 -10.46 -12.49
C GLY A 30 -9.40 -9.26 -11.77
N TYR A 31 -8.60 -9.50 -10.73
CA TYR A 31 -7.71 -8.48 -10.19
C TYR A 31 -6.62 -8.20 -11.23
N GLU A 32 -6.36 -6.91 -11.46
CA GLU A 32 -5.31 -6.43 -12.35
C GLU A 32 -4.52 -5.33 -11.63
N GLY A 33 -3.21 -5.33 -11.84
CA GLY A 33 -2.31 -4.33 -11.29
C GLY A 33 -1.82 -4.62 -9.88
N VAL A 34 -1.80 -5.89 -9.43
CA VAL A 34 -1.08 -6.24 -8.19
C VAL A 34 0.41 -6.14 -8.44
N VAL A 35 1.10 -5.39 -7.58
CA VAL A 35 2.55 -5.21 -7.65
C VAL A 35 3.23 -6.06 -6.59
N ILE A 36 4.10 -6.96 -7.02
CA ILE A 36 4.94 -7.80 -6.18
C ILE A 36 6.39 -7.33 -6.31
N ALA A 37 6.95 -6.72 -5.28
CA ALA A 37 8.28 -6.14 -5.33
C ALA A 37 9.29 -6.93 -4.51
N ILE A 38 10.43 -7.27 -5.13
CA ILE A 38 11.55 -7.93 -4.45
C ILE A 38 12.50 -6.83 -3.94
N ASN A 39 12.85 -6.89 -2.66
CA ASN A 39 13.70 -5.88 -2.03
C ASN A 39 15.13 -5.92 -2.62
N PRO A 40 15.79 -4.77 -2.85
CA PRO A 40 17.19 -4.73 -3.30
C PRO A 40 18.20 -5.49 -2.43
N SER A 41 17.93 -5.71 -1.14
CA SER A 41 18.77 -6.52 -0.26
C SER A 41 18.73 -8.02 -0.57
N VAL A 42 17.67 -8.49 -1.22
CA VAL A 42 17.49 -9.91 -1.56
C VAL A 42 18.46 -10.32 -2.67
N PRO A 43 19.33 -11.32 -2.45
CA PRO A 43 20.24 -11.81 -3.47
C PRO A 43 19.52 -12.37 -4.71
N GLU A 44 20.16 -12.29 -5.87
CA GLU A 44 19.61 -12.79 -7.13
C GLU A 44 19.47 -14.32 -7.12
N ASP A 45 18.22 -14.81 -7.22
CA ASP A 45 17.87 -16.22 -7.40
C ASP A 45 16.70 -16.34 -8.39
N GLU A 46 16.97 -16.92 -9.57
CA GLU A 46 15.96 -17.05 -10.63
C GLU A 46 14.75 -17.89 -10.21
N ARG A 47 14.93 -18.81 -9.26
CA ARG A 47 13.84 -19.65 -8.74
C ARG A 47 12.80 -18.83 -7.99
N LEU A 48 13.17 -17.66 -7.46
CA LEU A 48 12.27 -16.81 -6.70
C LEU A 48 11.15 -16.26 -7.57
N ILE A 49 11.47 -15.75 -8.76
CA ILE A 49 10.47 -15.24 -9.72
C ILE A 49 9.50 -16.36 -10.11
N GLN A 50 10.02 -17.55 -10.38
CA GLN A 50 9.21 -18.70 -10.75
C GLN A 50 8.28 -19.14 -9.60
N SER A 51 8.80 -19.20 -8.37
CA SER A 51 8.01 -19.53 -7.18
C SER A 51 6.88 -18.52 -6.92
N ILE A 52 7.14 -17.21 -7.10
CA ILE A 52 6.12 -16.16 -7.00
C ILE A 52 5.01 -16.38 -8.03
N LYS A 53 5.38 -16.63 -9.30
CA LYS A 53 4.40 -16.89 -10.39
C LYS A 53 3.53 -18.11 -10.08
N GLU A 54 4.14 -19.19 -9.58
CA GLU A 54 3.43 -20.42 -9.22
C GLU A 54 2.48 -20.20 -8.04
N MET A 55 2.95 -19.51 -6.99
CA MET A 55 2.14 -19.17 -5.82
C MET A 55 0.88 -18.37 -6.23
N ILE A 56 1.05 -17.32 -7.04
CA ILE A 56 -0.07 -16.49 -7.51
C ILE A 56 -1.01 -17.28 -8.45
N THR A 57 -0.46 -18.15 -9.29
CA THR A 57 -1.28 -19.02 -10.17
C THR A 57 -2.14 -19.98 -9.36
N GLN A 58 -1.57 -20.60 -8.31
CA GLN A 58 -2.32 -21.46 -7.39
C GLN A 58 -3.35 -20.65 -6.59
N ALA A 59 -2.95 -19.46 -6.11
CA ALA A 59 -3.83 -18.54 -5.38
C ALA A 59 -5.03 -18.14 -6.22
N SER A 60 -4.83 -17.83 -7.51
CA SER A 60 -5.89 -17.45 -8.45
C SER A 60 -6.95 -18.54 -8.57
N THR A 61 -6.52 -19.80 -8.72
CA THR A 61 -7.41 -20.96 -8.79
C THR A 61 -8.20 -21.14 -7.50
N TYR A 62 -7.51 -21.12 -6.35
CA TYR A 62 -8.14 -21.31 -5.05
C TYR A 62 -9.11 -20.16 -4.69
N LEU A 63 -8.70 -18.92 -4.93
CA LEU A 63 -9.52 -17.72 -4.70
C LEU A 63 -10.81 -17.79 -5.51
N PHE A 64 -10.72 -18.22 -6.77
CA PHE A 64 -11.88 -18.37 -7.64
C PHE A 64 -12.89 -19.35 -7.07
N GLU A 65 -12.44 -20.53 -6.62
CA GLU A 65 -13.31 -21.52 -6.00
C GLU A 65 -13.90 -21.04 -4.66
N ALA A 66 -13.04 -20.52 -3.77
CA ALA A 66 -13.41 -20.05 -2.44
C ALA A 66 -14.43 -18.90 -2.49
N THR A 67 -14.34 -18.05 -3.51
CA THR A 67 -15.22 -16.89 -3.70
C THR A 67 -16.50 -17.22 -4.49
N LYS A 68 -16.81 -18.51 -4.68
CA LYS A 68 -17.94 -18.99 -5.48
C LYS A 68 -17.87 -18.54 -6.94
N ARG A 69 -16.72 -18.77 -7.57
CA ARG A 69 -16.41 -18.46 -8.97
C ARG A 69 -16.45 -16.97 -9.29
N ARG A 70 -15.91 -16.14 -8.40
CA ARG A 70 -15.98 -14.67 -8.53
C ARG A 70 -14.66 -13.99 -8.75
N PHE A 71 -13.61 -14.30 -8.00
CA PHE A 71 -12.39 -13.51 -8.06
C PHE A 71 -11.19 -14.35 -8.42
N TYR A 72 -10.30 -13.79 -9.23
CA TYR A 72 -9.05 -14.43 -9.65
C TYR A 72 -8.01 -13.37 -9.99
N PHE A 73 -6.74 -13.76 -10.09
CA PHE A 73 -5.64 -12.88 -10.52
C PHE A 73 -5.46 -12.98 -12.03
N ARG A 74 -5.27 -11.84 -12.70
CA ARG A 74 -5.22 -11.79 -14.17
C ARG A 74 -3.93 -11.17 -14.68
N ASN A 75 -3.60 -9.94 -14.32
CA ASN A 75 -2.46 -9.21 -14.88
C ASN A 75 -1.64 -8.62 -13.75
N GLU A 76 -0.55 -9.29 -13.38
CA GLU A 76 0.26 -8.90 -12.22
C GLU A 76 1.67 -8.47 -12.65
N SER A 77 2.26 -7.57 -11.87
CA SER A 77 3.60 -7.03 -12.13
C SER A 77 4.56 -7.52 -11.05
N ILE A 78 5.69 -8.10 -11.45
CA ILE A 78 6.79 -8.44 -10.54
C ILE A 78 7.91 -7.43 -10.75
N LEU A 79 8.17 -6.63 -9.72
CA LEU A 79 9.19 -5.60 -9.70
C LEU A 79 10.51 -6.22 -9.19
N VAL A 80 11.44 -6.45 -10.12
CA VAL A 80 12.79 -6.99 -9.92
C VAL A 80 13.72 -5.85 -9.52
N PRO A 81 14.51 -5.98 -8.43
CA PRO A 81 15.33 -4.89 -7.93
C PRO A 81 16.45 -4.52 -8.88
N MET A 82 16.93 -3.28 -8.76
CA MET A 82 18.03 -2.75 -9.56
C MET A 82 19.36 -3.50 -9.33
N THR A 83 19.50 -4.16 -8.18
CA THR A 83 20.69 -4.94 -7.78
C THR A 83 20.84 -6.25 -8.56
N TRP A 84 19.77 -6.77 -9.16
CA TRP A 84 19.81 -7.96 -10.00
C TRP A 84 20.25 -7.62 -11.42
N LYS A 85 20.83 -8.57 -12.15
CA LYS A 85 21.25 -8.37 -13.54
C LYS A 85 20.07 -8.02 -14.45
N SER A 86 20.26 -7.07 -15.37
CA SER A 86 19.23 -6.74 -16.36
C SER A 86 19.06 -7.89 -17.34
N LYS A 87 17.81 -8.23 -17.67
CA LYS A 87 17.44 -9.16 -18.75
C LYS A 87 16.60 -8.45 -19.80
N SER A 88 16.64 -8.93 -21.04
CA SER A 88 15.90 -8.34 -22.17
C SER A 88 14.38 -8.41 -22.00
N GLU A 89 13.88 -9.38 -21.24
CA GLU A 89 12.47 -9.54 -20.89
C GLU A 89 11.96 -8.53 -19.85
N TYR A 90 12.86 -7.80 -19.19
CA TYR A 90 12.46 -6.83 -18.17
C TYR A 90 12.02 -5.51 -18.80
N LEU A 91 10.79 -5.12 -18.49
CA LEU A 91 10.21 -3.86 -18.93
C LEU A 91 10.56 -2.73 -17.96
N THR A 92 10.34 -1.50 -18.41
CA THR A 92 10.49 -0.32 -17.55
C THR A 92 9.20 -0.10 -16.75
N PRO A 93 9.28 0.02 -15.41
CA PRO A 93 8.14 0.41 -14.58
C PRO A 93 7.60 1.77 -15.03
N LYS A 94 6.28 1.92 -15.01
CA LYS A 94 5.64 3.21 -15.33
C LYS A 94 5.18 3.90 -14.05
N ARG A 95 4.50 3.14 -13.18
CA ARG A 95 3.94 3.62 -11.92
C ARG A 95 4.30 2.70 -10.74
N GLU A 96 4.76 1.50 -11.04
CA GLU A 96 5.10 0.49 -10.05
C GLU A 96 6.39 0.85 -9.31
N SER A 97 6.31 0.93 -7.98
CA SER A 97 7.43 1.18 -7.09
C SER A 97 7.42 0.20 -5.92
N TYR A 98 8.56 0.10 -5.21
CA TYR A 98 8.67 -0.78 -4.06
C TYR A 98 7.76 -0.32 -2.90
N ASP A 99 7.70 0.98 -2.63
CA ASP A 99 6.97 1.56 -1.49
C ASP A 99 5.44 1.52 -1.63
N GLN A 100 4.96 1.38 -2.87
CA GLN A 100 3.55 1.23 -3.22
C GLN A 100 3.16 -0.22 -3.53
N ALA A 101 4.08 -1.18 -3.37
CA ALA A 101 3.80 -2.58 -3.69
C ALA A 101 2.78 -3.19 -2.73
N ASP A 102 1.85 -3.98 -3.27
CA ASP A 102 0.86 -4.73 -2.49
C ASP A 102 1.50 -5.93 -1.77
N VAL A 103 2.56 -6.48 -2.36
CA VAL A 103 3.30 -7.62 -1.84
C VAL A 103 4.79 -7.31 -1.92
N ILE A 104 5.51 -7.50 -0.82
CA ILE A 104 6.96 -7.38 -0.79
C ILE A 104 7.61 -8.72 -0.47
N VAL A 105 8.73 -8.98 -1.12
CA VAL A 105 9.64 -10.10 -0.79
C VAL A 105 10.92 -9.49 -0.26
N ALA A 106 11.18 -9.65 1.03
CA ALA A 106 12.27 -8.98 1.74
C ALA A 106 12.90 -9.88 2.80
N ASP A 107 13.93 -9.38 3.47
CA ASP A 107 14.57 -10.06 4.60
C ASP A 107 13.59 -10.37 5.74
N PRO A 108 13.87 -11.40 6.58
CA PRO A 108 13.01 -11.75 7.70
C PRO A 108 12.73 -10.58 8.63
N ASN A 109 11.47 -10.44 9.06
CA ASN A 109 11.08 -9.41 10.01
C ASN A 109 11.53 -9.79 11.43
N LEU A 110 11.95 -8.83 12.25
CA LEU A 110 12.40 -9.10 13.63
C LEU A 110 11.36 -9.82 14.51
N LYS A 111 10.06 -9.52 14.30
CA LYS A 111 8.96 -10.10 15.08
C LYS A 111 8.45 -11.40 14.47
N TYR A 112 8.32 -11.45 13.14
CA TYR A 112 7.66 -12.56 12.44
C TYR A 112 8.63 -13.57 11.83
N GLY A 113 9.93 -13.26 11.77
CA GLY A 113 10.92 -14.10 11.12
C GLY A 113 10.56 -14.34 9.65
N ASP A 114 10.48 -15.62 9.28
CA ASP A 114 10.09 -16.09 7.95
C ASP A 114 8.58 -16.34 7.80
N ASP A 115 7.79 -16.13 8.86
CA ASP A 115 6.33 -16.30 8.80
C ASP A 115 5.73 -15.22 7.88
N PRO A 116 4.91 -15.61 6.89
CA PRO A 116 4.12 -14.67 6.10
C PRO A 116 3.20 -13.84 6.98
N TYR A 117 3.03 -12.56 6.64
CA TYR A 117 2.06 -11.70 7.32
C TYR A 117 1.61 -10.55 6.43
N THR A 118 0.46 -9.98 6.77
CA THR A 118 -0.03 -8.73 6.22
C THR A 118 0.09 -7.62 7.26
N LEU A 119 0.70 -6.51 6.89
CA LEU A 119 0.72 -5.34 7.75
C LEU A 119 -0.63 -4.62 7.68
N GLN A 120 -1.41 -4.69 8.77
CA GLN A 120 -2.75 -4.10 8.84
C GLN A 120 -2.95 -3.37 10.17
N TYR A 121 -3.19 -2.06 10.11
CA TYR A 121 -3.51 -1.22 11.28
C TYR A 121 -4.97 -0.76 11.30
N GLY A 122 -5.72 -0.98 10.21
CA GLY A 122 -7.10 -0.55 10.04
C GLY A 122 -8.11 -1.33 10.89
N GLN A 123 -9.35 -0.83 10.92
CA GLN A 123 -10.48 -1.50 11.53
C GLN A 123 -11.04 -2.60 10.62
N CYS A 124 -12.05 -3.31 11.10
CA CYS A 124 -12.73 -4.33 10.31
C CYS A 124 -13.30 -3.79 9.00
N GLY A 125 -12.84 -4.35 7.88
CA GLY A 125 -13.22 -3.92 6.54
C GLY A 125 -12.23 -2.94 5.89
N ASP A 126 -11.30 -2.37 6.66
CA ASP A 126 -10.27 -1.47 6.15
C ASP A 126 -9.12 -2.28 5.53
N ARG A 127 -8.61 -1.83 4.39
CA ARG A 127 -7.50 -2.51 3.70
C ARG A 127 -6.23 -2.54 4.55
N GLY A 128 -5.45 -3.60 4.37
CA GLY A 128 -4.07 -3.66 4.84
C GLY A 128 -3.15 -2.73 4.02
N GLN A 129 -1.89 -2.66 4.45
CA GLN A 129 -0.85 -1.84 3.82
C GLN A 129 -0.07 -2.63 2.77
N TYR A 130 0.45 -3.81 3.13
CA TYR A 130 1.15 -4.74 2.23
C TYR A 130 1.21 -6.14 2.84
N ILE A 131 1.44 -7.13 1.98
CA ILE A 131 1.79 -8.51 2.37
C ILE A 131 3.32 -8.64 2.35
N HIS A 132 3.88 -9.29 3.36
CA HIS A 132 5.31 -9.56 3.47
C HIS A 132 5.59 -11.05 3.36
N PHE A 133 6.45 -11.42 2.41
CA PHE A 133 7.04 -12.74 2.30
C PHE A 133 8.56 -12.66 2.37
N THR A 134 9.20 -13.78 2.67
CA THR A 134 10.67 -13.90 2.65
C THR A 134 11.14 -14.83 1.54
N PRO A 135 12.40 -14.70 1.07
CA PRO A 135 12.99 -15.67 0.15
C PRO A 135 12.94 -17.10 0.69
N ASN A 136 13.16 -17.30 2.00
CA ASN A 136 13.05 -18.63 2.61
C ASN A 136 11.63 -19.19 2.47
N PHE A 137 10.60 -18.42 2.80
CA PHE A 137 9.21 -18.87 2.60
C PHE A 137 8.93 -19.31 1.15
N GLN A 138 9.48 -18.58 0.18
CA GLN A 138 9.29 -18.85 -1.24
C GLN A 138 10.11 -20.04 -1.77
N LEU A 139 11.30 -20.28 -1.22
CA LEU A 139 12.26 -21.23 -1.79
C LEU A 139 12.37 -22.54 -1.01
N THR A 140 11.97 -22.59 0.27
CA THR A 140 12.03 -23.82 1.08
C THR A 140 10.72 -24.60 1.04
N GLU A 141 10.79 -25.92 1.22
CA GLU A 141 9.61 -26.79 1.27
C GLU A 141 8.88 -26.64 2.62
N ASN A 142 7.92 -25.70 2.65
CA ASN A 142 7.16 -25.40 3.87
C ASN A 142 5.73 -25.99 3.86
N LEU A 143 5.45 -26.90 2.91
CA LEU A 143 4.15 -27.55 2.76
C LEU A 143 3.65 -28.23 4.06
N PRO A 144 4.51 -28.90 4.87
CA PRO A 144 4.06 -29.51 6.12
C PRO A 144 3.62 -28.51 7.18
N MET A 145 4.11 -27.26 7.12
CA MET A 145 3.87 -26.20 8.11
C MET A 145 2.70 -25.30 7.70
N TYR A 146 2.69 -24.79 6.46
CA TYR A 146 1.70 -23.83 6.00
C TYR A 146 0.64 -24.40 5.05
N GLY A 147 0.92 -25.56 4.44
CA GLY A 147 0.15 -26.04 3.29
C GLY A 147 0.54 -25.33 1.99
N PRO A 148 -0.30 -25.42 0.93
CA PRO A 148 0.04 -24.87 -0.38
C PRO A 148 0.21 -23.35 -0.34
N ARG A 149 1.31 -22.82 -0.91
CA ARG A 149 1.63 -21.37 -0.87
C ARG A 149 0.51 -20.49 -1.45
N GLY A 150 -0.20 -20.96 -2.49
CA GLY A 150 -1.35 -20.23 -3.03
C GLY A 150 -2.48 -20.00 -2.01
N ARG A 151 -2.67 -20.91 -1.05
CA ARG A 151 -3.67 -20.75 0.02
C ARG A 151 -3.20 -19.76 1.07
N VAL A 152 -1.91 -19.79 1.41
CA VAL A 152 -1.27 -18.79 2.27
C VAL A 152 -1.40 -17.39 1.66
N PHE A 153 -1.14 -17.27 0.36
CA PHE A 153 -1.34 -16.01 -0.35
C PHE A 153 -2.79 -15.52 -0.26
N VAL A 154 -3.79 -16.40 -0.45
CA VAL A 154 -5.21 -16.00 -0.34
C VAL A 154 -5.60 -15.61 1.09
N HIS A 155 -5.01 -16.23 2.10
CA HIS A 155 -5.18 -15.85 3.50
C HIS A 155 -4.68 -14.42 3.74
N GLU A 156 -3.43 -14.13 3.35
CA GLU A 156 -2.86 -12.78 3.45
C GLU A 156 -3.58 -11.76 2.56
N TRP A 157 -3.99 -12.18 1.37
CA TRP A 157 -4.81 -11.35 0.47
C TRP A 157 -6.14 -10.95 1.10
N ALA A 158 -6.75 -11.82 1.90
CA ALA A 158 -8.00 -11.48 2.58
C ALA A 158 -7.78 -10.39 3.65
N HIS A 159 -6.69 -10.47 4.43
CA HIS A 159 -6.26 -9.39 5.32
C HIS A 159 -6.05 -8.09 4.54
N LEU A 160 -5.26 -8.13 3.47
CA LEU A 160 -4.90 -6.97 2.67
C LEU A 160 -6.12 -6.32 2.02
N ARG A 161 -6.93 -7.08 1.28
CA ARG A 161 -7.97 -6.53 0.39
C ARG A 161 -9.28 -6.24 1.10
N TRP A 162 -9.65 -7.05 2.09
CA TRP A 162 -10.98 -6.97 2.74
C TRP A 162 -10.93 -6.64 4.23
N GLY A 163 -9.74 -6.49 4.82
CA GLY A 163 -9.63 -6.05 6.22
C GLY A 163 -10.25 -7.03 7.21
N VAL A 164 -10.16 -8.33 6.93
CA VAL A 164 -10.56 -9.40 7.84
C VAL A 164 -9.38 -9.80 8.72
N PHE A 165 -9.63 -10.59 9.77
CA PHE A 165 -8.63 -11.01 10.74
C PHE A 165 -8.69 -12.53 10.97
N ASP A 166 -7.70 -13.02 11.70
CA ASP A 166 -7.59 -14.44 12.04
C ASP A 166 -8.76 -14.92 12.90
N GLU A 167 -9.20 -16.14 12.60
CA GLU A 167 -10.21 -16.88 13.36
C GLU A 167 -9.59 -17.89 14.35
N TYR A 168 -8.25 -17.91 14.46
CA TYR A 168 -7.49 -18.55 15.54
C TYR A 168 -6.94 -17.49 16.52
N ASN A 169 -6.42 -17.93 17.66
CA ASN A 169 -5.71 -17.08 18.61
C ASN A 169 -4.65 -17.89 19.36
N ARG A 170 -3.37 -17.51 19.21
CA ARG A 170 -2.24 -18.20 19.88
C ARG A 170 -2.14 -17.84 21.37
N ASP A 171 -2.57 -16.64 21.78
CA ASP A 171 -2.53 -16.17 23.16
C ASP A 171 -3.72 -16.67 23.99
N ARG A 172 -4.87 -16.86 23.33
CA ARG A 172 -6.08 -17.47 23.91
C ARG A 172 -6.53 -18.67 23.08
N PRO A 173 -5.80 -19.80 23.14
CA PRO A 173 -6.10 -20.98 22.32
C PRO A 173 -7.35 -21.73 22.78
N PHE A 174 -7.83 -21.48 24.01
CA PHE A 174 -9.03 -22.11 24.58
C PHE A 174 -9.90 -21.10 25.32
N TYR A 175 -11.19 -21.40 25.41
CA TYR A 175 -12.18 -20.61 26.14
C TYR A 175 -13.30 -21.51 26.71
N MET A 176 -14.05 -20.97 27.67
CA MET A 176 -15.25 -21.60 28.22
C MET A 176 -16.45 -21.19 27.35
N SER A 177 -17.13 -22.14 26.72
CA SER A 177 -18.33 -21.88 25.91
C SER A 177 -19.53 -21.51 26.78
N GLU A 178 -20.58 -20.98 26.17
CA GLU A 178 -21.86 -20.72 26.86
C GLU A 178 -22.50 -22.00 27.44
N LYS A 179 -22.11 -23.18 26.93
CA LYS A 179 -22.56 -24.49 27.41
C LYS A 179 -21.69 -25.04 28.54
N ASN A 180 -20.79 -24.24 29.11
CA ASN A 180 -19.82 -24.67 30.12
C ASN A 180 -18.92 -25.84 29.65
N THR A 181 -18.60 -25.90 28.35
CA THR A 181 -17.60 -26.82 27.79
C THR A 181 -16.33 -26.07 27.35
N ILE A 182 -15.15 -26.65 27.59
CA ILE A 182 -13.90 -26.03 27.15
C ILE A 182 -13.80 -26.25 25.64
N GLU A 183 -13.69 -25.16 24.90
CA GLU A 183 -13.58 -25.15 23.44
C GLU A 183 -12.25 -24.56 23.02
N ALA A 184 -11.69 -25.08 21.92
CA ALA A 184 -10.56 -24.46 21.25
C ALA A 184 -11.04 -23.22 20.48
N THR A 185 -10.21 -22.17 20.44
CA THR A 185 -10.45 -20.99 19.62
C THR A 185 -10.25 -21.34 18.16
N ARG A 186 -11.36 -21.56 17.44
CA ARG A 186 -11.42 -22.01 16.05
C ARG A 186 -12.68 -21.50 15.36
N CYS A 187 -12.71 -21.43 14.04
CA CYS A 187 -13.87 -20.92 13.31
C CYS A 187 -15.10 -21.86 13.37
N SER A 188 -14.94 -23.12 13.78
CA SER A 188 -16.03 -24.09 13.86
C SER A 188 -15.76 -25.17 14.88
N THR A 189 -16.71 -25.44 15.76
CA THR A 189 -16.62 -26.52 16.77
C THR A 189 -16.61 -27.91 16.15
N HIS A 190 -17.00 -28.05 14.88
CA HIS A 190 -16.93 -29.31 14.14
C HIS A 190 -15.51 -29.71 13.71
N ILE A 191 -14.54 -28.80 13.77
CA ILE A 191 -13.15 -29.10 13.40
C ILE A 191 -12.56 -30.01 14.47
N SER A 192 -12.27 -31.25 14.13
CA SER A 192 -11.66 -32.22 15.05
C SER A 192 -10.14 -31.99 15.18
N GLY A 193 -9.58 -32.33 16.34
CA GLY A 193 -8.15 -32.19 16.61
C GLY A 193 -7.77 -32.72 17.98
N ARG A 194 -6.48 -32.62 18.30
CA ARG A 194 -5.90 -33.06 19.58
C ARG A 194 -5.44 -31.85 20.39
N ILE A 195 -5.63 -31.92 21.69
CA ILE A 195 -5.25 -30.87 22.65
C ILE A 195 -4.00 -31.35 23.38
N MET A 196 -2.84 -30.83 22.99
CA MET A 196 -1.54 -31.31 23.48
C MET A 196 -0.57 -30.15 23.69
N VAL A 197 0.38 -30.34 24.59
CA VAL A 197 1.57 -29.49 24.69
C VAL A 197 2.63 -30.11 23.77
N LYS A 198 3.24 -29.29 22.91
CA LYS A 198 4.36 -29.69 22.04
C LYS A 198 5.58 -28.86 22.40
N GLU A 199 6.58 -29.48 22.99
CA GLU A 199 7.84 -28.83 23.34
C GLU A 199 8.95 -29.38 22.45
N CYS A 200 9.60 -28.49 21.71
CA CYS A 200 10.70 -28.84 20.82
C CYS A 200 11.99 -28.24 21.37
N GLN A 201 12.98 -29.09 21.66
CA GLN A 201 14.30 -28.66 22.13
C GLN A 201 15.36 -29.43 21.35
N GLY A 202 16.29 -28.71 20.70
CA GLY A 202 17.35 -29.33 19.89
C GLY A 202 16.85 -30.17 18.70
N GLY A 203 15.69 -29.84 18.13
CA GLY A 203 15.10 -30.59 17.00
C GLY A 203 14.24 -31.79 17.39
N ILE A 204 14.21 -32.19 18.66
CA ILE A 204 13.34 -33.25 19.17
C ILE A 204 12.09 -32.61 19.76
N CYS A 205 10.92 -33.03 19.27
CA CYS A 205 9.62 -32.55 19.76
C CYS A 205 8.93 -33.63 20.60
N ILE A 206 8.77 -33.38 21.90
CA ILE A 206 8.00 -34.23 22.81
C ILE A 206 6.59 -33.67 22.90
N SER A 207 5.60 -34.55 22.82
CA SER A 207 4.20 -34.16 22.95
C SER A 207 3.55 -34.85 24.15
N ARG A 208 2.82 -34.09 24.97
CA ARG A 208 2.10 -34.60 26.15
C ARG A 208 0.67 -34.06 26.22
N GLN A 209 -0.19 -34.75 26.97
CA GLN A 209 -1.54 -34.25 27.24
C GLN A 209 -1.50 -32.97 28.07
N CYS A 210 -2.49 -32.10 27.83
CA CYS A 210 -2.65 -30.88 28.61
C CYS A 210 -3.35 -31.17 29.94
N HIS A 211 -2.84 -30.57 31.00
CA HIS A 211 -3.48 -30.54 32.31
C HIS A 211 -4.47 -29.38 32.40
N ARG A 212 -5.55 -29.61 33.13
CA ARG A 212 -6.53 -28.57 33.45
C ARG A 212 -6.06 -27.81 34.68
N ASP A 213 -6.01 -26.50 34.57
CA ASP A 213 -5.73 -25.61 35.69
C ASP A 213 -6.97 -25.52 36.60
N SER A 214 -6.79 -25.84 37.87
CA SER A 214 -7.86 -25.88 38.87
C SER A 214 -8.40 -24.50 39.28
N LYS A 215 -7.63 -23.42 39.05
CA LYS A 215 -8.01 -22.05 39.38
C LYS A 215 -8.75 -21.38 38.23
N THR A 216 -8.27 -21.54 37.00
CA THR A 216 -8.88 -20.91 35.82
C THR A 216 -9.96 -21.77 35.17
N GLY A 217 -9.94 -23.08 35.41
CA GLY A 217 -10.82 -24.05 34.77
C GLY A 217 -10.48 -24.34 33.31
N LEU A 218 -9.44 -23.71 32.74
CA LEU A 218 -8.93 -23.89 31.38
C LEU A 218 -7.70 -24.82 31.36
N TYR A 219 -7.13 -25.06 30.17
CA TYR A 219 -5.87 -25.78 30.04
C TYR A 219 -4.67 -24.93 30.46
N GLU A 220 -3.62 -25.60 30.91
CA GLU A 220 -2.34 -24.98 31.27
C GLU A 220 -1.70 -24.17 30.12
N PRO A 221 -0.79 -23.22 30.45
CA PRO A 221 -0.01 -22.50 29.44
C PRO A 221 0.74 -23.45 28.48
N LYS A 222 0.97 -23.01 27.24
CA LYS A 222 1.56 -23.79 26.12
C LYS A 222 0.70 -24.94 25.59
N CYS A 223 -0.46 -25.22 26.17
CA CYS A 223 -1.40 -26.14 25.55
C CYS A 223 -1.89 -25.56 24.21
N THR A 224 -1.97 -26.40 23.18
CA THR A 224 -2.41 -25.98 21.85
C THR A 224 -3.40 -26.98 21.25
N PHE A 225 -4.30 -26.48 20.42
CA PHE A 225 -5.18 -27.32 19.61
C PHE A 225 -4.52 -27.59 18.27
N ILE A 226 -4.27 -28.86 17.96
CA ILE A 226 -3.69 -29.31 16.70
C ILE A 226 -4.81 -29.97 15.88
N PRO A 227 -5.33 -29.33 14.82
CA PRO A 227 -6.39 -29.92 14.01
C PRO A 227 -5.93 -31.20 13.30
N ASN A 228 -6.85 -32.14 13.11
CA ASN A 228 -6.58 -33.32 12.30
C ASN A 228 -6.42 -32.91 10.82
N LYS A 229 -5.35 -33.38 10.16
CA LYS A 229 -5.09 -33.04 8.75
C LYS A 229 -6.20 -33.54 7.81
N ALA A 230 -6.69 -34.76 8.04
CA ALA A 230 -7.79 -35.34 7.27
C ALA A 230 -9.09 -35.24 8.07
N GLN A 231 -10.03 -34.42 7.61
CA GLN A 231 -11.36 -34.31 8.18
C GLN A 231 -12.39 -33.76 7.19
N ALA A 232 -13.65 -34.15 7.36
CA ALA A 232 -14.77 -33.66 6.54
C ALA A 232 -15.25 -32.26 6.94
N ALA A 233 -14.90 -31.81 8.14
CA ALA A 233 -15.22 -30.49 8.63
C ALA A 233 -14.52 -29.44 7.76
N ARG A 234 -15.31 -28.52 7.20
CA ARG A 234 -14.79 -27.43 6.39
C ARG A 234 -14.53 -26.20 7.25
N ASP A 235 -13.51 -25.47 6.87
CA ASP A 235 -12.86 -24.46 7.68
C ASP A 235 -12.94 -23.08 7.03
N SER A 236 -12.58 -22.03 7.72
CA SER A 236 -12.33 -20.73 7.11
C SER A 236 -10.87 -20.67 6.72
N ILE A 237 -10.56 -20.04 5.58
CA ILE A 237 -9.16 -19.77 5.22
C ILE A 237 -8.46 -18.92 6.29
N MET A 238 -9.22 -18.17 7.11
CA MET A 238 -8.72 -17.35 8.22
C MET A 238 -8.47 -18.14 9.52
N PHE A 239 -8.82 -19.43 9.59
CA PHE A 239 -8.44 -20.29 10.72
C PHE A 239 -7.20 -21.11 10.37
N MET A 240 -7.22 -21.87 9.27
CA MET A 240 -6.04 -22.62 8.83
C MET A 240 -5.96 -22.81 7.32
N GLN A 241 -4.81 -22.47 6.73
CA GLN A 241 -4.60 -22.47 5.29
C GLN A 241 -4.49 -23.87 4.68
N SER A 242 -4.33 -24.91 5.51
CA SER A 242 -4.16 -26.29 5.10
C SER A 242 -5.46 -27.14 5.07
N LEU A 243 -6.59 -26.66 5.62
CA LEU A 243 -7.90 -27.40 5.61
C LEU A 243 -8.86 -26.88 4.55
N ASP A 244 -9.72 -27.72 3.97
CA ASP A 244 -10.69 -27.29 2.96
C ASP A 244 -11.63 -26.18 3.44
N SER A 245 -11.83 -25.14 2.61
CA SER A 245 -12.58 -23.96 3.05
C SER A 245 -14.10 -23.99 2.79
N LYS A 246 -14.88 -23.41 3.71
CA LYS A 246 -16.31 -23.07 3.60
C LYS A 246 -16.64 -21.90 4.53
N ASN A 247 -17.87 -21.40 4.44
CA ASN A 247 -18.37 -20.31 5.27
C ASN A 247 -18.79 -20.83 6.65
N THR A 248 -17.83 -21.23 7.47
CA THR A 248 -18.04 -21.57 8.89
C THR A 248 -17.55 -20.41 9.77
N HIS A 249 -18.19 -20.21 10.91
CA HIS A 249 -17.85 -19.14 11.84
C HIS A 249 -18.36 -19.45 13.24
N ASN A 250 -17.51 -19.20 14.24
CA ASN A 250 -17.81 -19.41 15.64
C ASN A 250 -17.74 -18.06 16.34
N ARG A 251 -18.91 -17.52 16.69
CA ARG A 251 -19.05 -16.17 17.25
C ARG A 251 -18.60 -16.07 18.70
N GLU A 252 -18.57 -17.20 19.43
CA GLU A 252 -18.14 -17.25 20.83
C GLU A 252 -16.61 -17.24 20.96
N ALA A 253 -15.89 -17.68 19.94
CA ALA A 253 -14.45 -17.84 19.99
C ALA A 253 -13.72 -16.49 20.22
N PRO A 254 -12.76 -16.38 21.15
CA PRO A 254 -12.03 -15.15 21.42
C PRO A 254 -10.90 -14.91 20.40
N ASN A 255 -11.24 -14.88 19.11
CA ASN A 255 -10.32 -14.57 18.02
C ASN A 255 -10.36 -13.10 17.62
N LEU A 256 -9.38 -12.68 16.81
CA LEU A 256 -9.24 -11.28 16.42
C LEU A 256 -10.38 -10.85 15.47
N GLN A 257 -10.85 -11.75 14.60
CA GLN A 257 -12.02 -11.50 13.74
C GLN A 257 -13.26 -11.10 14.54
N ASN A 258 -13.62 -11.86 15.58
CA ASN A 258 -14.77 -11.54 16.43
C ASN A 258 -14.58 -10.23 17.18
N LYS A 259 -13.38 -10.02 17.72
CA LYS A 259 -13.04 -8.81 18.48
C LYS A 259 -13.15 -7.55 17.62
N MET A 260 -12.57 -7.58 16.42
CA MET A 260 -12.49 -6.40 15.54
C MET A 260 -13.75 -6.20 14.70
N CYS A 261 -14.44 -7.28 14.33
CA CYS A 261 -15.60 -7.23 13.43
C CYS A 261 -16.96 -7.37 14.13
N ASN A 262 -17.03 -7.19 15.46
CA ASN A 262 -18.26 -7.32 16.26
C ASN A 262 -18.94 -8.70 16.13
N GLY A 263 -18.14 -9.76 16.12
CA GLY A 263 -18.62 -11.14 15.98
C GLY A 263 -19.20 -11.48 14.59
N ARG A 264 -18.85 -10.71 13.56
CA ARG A 264 -19.22 -11.00 12.17
C ARG A 264 -18.18 -11.91 11.53
N SER A 265 -18.66 -12.89 10.78
CA SER A 265 -17.79 -13.79 10.02
C SER A 265 -17.00 -13.07 8.93
N THR A 266 -15.83 -13.62 8.60
CA THR A 266 -15.01 -13.21 7.45
C THR A 266 -15.85 -13.07 6.18
N TRP A 267 -16.70 -14.05 5.90
CA TRP A 267 -17.56 -14.03 4.72
C TRP A 267 -18.64 -12.94 4.75
N ASN A 268 -19.11 -12.51 5.93
CA ASN A 268 -20.02 -11.36 6.05
C ASN A 268 -19.35 -10.06 5.60
N ILE A 269 -18.07 -9.88 5.97
CA ILE A 269 -17.27 -8.72 5.62
C ILE A 269 -16.99 -8.73 4.11
N ILE A 270 -16.48 -9.85 3.57
CA ILE A 270 -16.19 -10.00 2.14
C ILE A 270 -17.43 -9.75 1.29
N LYS A 271 -18.60 -10.30 1.65
CA LYS A 271 -19.85 -10.06 0.89
C LYS A 271 -20.25 -8.59 0.82
N LYS A 272 -19.91 -7.79 1.84
CA LYS A 272 -20.26 -6.37 1.91
C LYS A 272 -19.22 -5.47 1.24
N SER A 273 -18.07 -6.02 0.82
CA SER A 273 -17.04 -5.24 0.14
C SER A 273 -17.49 -4.77 -1.24
N ALA A 274 -16.92 -3.66 -1.71
CA ALA A 274 -17.17 -3.14 -3.05
C ALA A 274 -16.87 -4.18 -4.14
N ASP A 275 -15.79 -4.96 -3.97
CA ASP A 275 -15.42 -6.03 -4.91
C ASP A 275 -16.57 -7.05 -5.10
N PHE A 276 -17.24 -7.44 -4.00
CA PHE A 276 -18.32 -8.42 -4.04
C PHE A 276 -19.64 -7.83 -4.53
N GLN A 277 -19.97 -6.60 -4.12
CA GLN A 277 -21.19 -5.93 -4.55
C GLN A 277 -21.17 -5.59 -6.04
N ASN A 278 -19.99 -5.30 -6.61
CA ASN A 278 -19.82 -4.91 -8.00
C ASN A 278 -19.43 -6.08 -8.93
N SER A 279 -19.50 -7.31 -8.45
CA SER A 279 -19.20 -8.51 -9.25
C SER A 279 -20.38 -9.49 -9.27
N SER A 280 -20.44 -10.31 -10.31
CA SER A 280 -21.35 -11.46 -10.43
C SER A 280 -20.54 -12.74 -10.62
N PRO A 281 -20.98 -13.92 -10.15
CA PRO A 281 -20.26 -15.17 -10.37
C PRO A 281 -20.11 -15.45 -11.87
N MET A 282 -18.96 -15.99 -12.29
CA MET A 282 -18.77 -16.42 -13.67
C MET A 282 -19.65 -17.64 -14.00
N ILE A 283 -20.44 -17.51 -15.06
CA ILE A 283 -21.37 -18.52 -15.55
C ILE A 283 -20.65 -19.51 -16.49
N GLY A 284 -21.03 -20.78 -16.42
CA GLY A 284 -20.52 -21.83 -17.31
C GLY A 284 -19.19 -22.45 -16.88
N LYS A 285 -18.77 -23.51 -17.57
CA LYS A 285 -17.48 -24.20 -17.38
C LYS A 285 -16.32 -23.47 -18.10
N VAL A 286 -16.36 -22.15 -18.19
CA VAL A 286 -15.23 -21.39 -18.76
C VAL A 286 -13.99 -21.68 -17.90
N ALA A 287 -12.91 -22.11 -18.56
CA ALA A 287 -11.64 -22.35 -17.88
C ALA A 287 -11.10 -21.03 -17.32
N LEU A 288 -10.59 -21.08 -16.09
CA LEU A 288 -10.02 -19.89 -15.45
C LEU A 288 -8.80 -19.43 -16.26
N PRO A 289 -8.71 -18.13 -16.65
CA PRO A 289 -7.51 -17.63 -17.29
C PRO A 289 -6.31 -17.77 -16.35
N ARG A 290 -5.17 -18.24 -16.88
CA ARG A 290 -3.93 -18.19 -16.10
C ARG A 290 -3.49 -16.72 -15.97
N PRO A 291 -2.99 -16.30 -14.79
CA PRO A 291 -2.46 -14.95 -14.65
C PRO A 291 -1.29 -14.73 -15.61
N ALA A 292 -1.28 -13.56 -16.26
CA ALA A 292 -0.15 -13.03 -17.00
C ALA A 292 0.74 -12.22 -16.06
N PHE A 293 2.05 -12.25 -16.32
CA PHE A 293 3.05 -11.58 -15.49
C PHE A 293 3.92 -10.67 -16.33
N SER A 294 4.05 -9.43 -15.90
CA SER A 294 5.05 -8.49 -16.43
C SER A 294 6.24 -8.44 -15.48
N LEU A 295 7.44 -8.69 -15.97
CA LEU A 295 8.66 -8.50 -15.19
C LEU A 295 9.15 -7.07 -15.43
N LEU A 296 9.16 -6.27 -14.38
CA LEU A 296 9.57 -4.88 -14.41
C LEU A 296 10.90 -4.76 -13.67
N LYS A 297 11.88 -4.06 -14.23
CA LYS A 297 13.12 -3.81 -13.50
C LYS A 297 13.06 -2.45 -12.83
N SER A 298 13.11 -2.44 -11.49
CA SER A 298 13.30 -1.22 -10.71
C SER A 298 14.48 -0.44 -11.26
N LYS A 299 14.26 0.85 -11.45
CA LYS A 299 15.31 1.80 -11.77
C LYS A 299 15.54 2.69 -10.57
N GLN A 300 16.70 3.29 -10.55
CA GLN A 300 16.98 4.39 -9.65
C GLN A 300 15.93 5.47 -9.88
N ARG A 301 15.23 5.91 -8.83
CA ARG A 301 14.26 7.00 -8.93
C ARG A 301 15.01 8.28 -9.30
N VAL A 302 14.56 8.96 -10.35
CA VAL A 302 15.14 10.21 -10.84
C VAL A 302 14.08 11.28 -10.74
N VAL A 303 14.36 12.30 -9.93
CA VAL A 303 13.44 13.41 -9.66
C VAL A 303 14.12 14.73 -9.97
N CYS A 304 13.44 15.65 -10.63
CA CYS A 304 13.87 17.04 -10.76
C CYS A 304 12.84 17.98 -10.12
N LEU A 305 13.27 18.69 -9.07
CA LEU A 305 12.49 19.78 -8.48
C LEU A 305 12.57 20.98 -9.42
N VAL A 306 11.43 21.48 -9.88
CA VAL A 306 11.33 22.66 -10.76
C VAL A 306 10.54 23.73 -10.01
N LEU A 307 11.26 24.72 -9.49
CA LEU A 307 10.76 25.68 -8.51
C LEU A 307 10.52 27.05 -9.15
N ASP A 308 9.28 27.50 -9.10
CA ASP A 308 8.89 28.83 -9.54
C ASP A 308 9.26 29.89 -8.50
N LYS A 309 10.29 30.68 -8.77
CA LYS A 309 10.67 31.81 -7.91
C LYS A 309 10.03 33.12 -8.35
N SER A 310 9.06 33.10 -9.26
CA SER A 310 8.25 34.29 -9.58
C SER A 310 7.31 34.64 -8.41
N GLY A 311 6.83 35.89 -8.36
CA GLY A 311 5.82 36.29 -7.36
C GLY A 311 6.36 36.85 -6.03
N ASN A 312 5.53 36.78 -4.98
CA ASN A 312 5.76 37.49 -3.71
C ASN A 312 6.72 36.73 -2.78
N PRO A 313 7.80 37.36 -2.27
CA PRO A 313 8.81 36.70 -1.45
C PRO A 313 8.30 36.20 -0.09
N ILE A 314 7.24 36.79 0.47
CA ILE A 314 6.81 36.49 1.85
C ILE A 314 6.03 35.18 1.91
N THR A 315 5.07 34.97 1.01
CA THR A 315 4.15 33.82 1.07
C THR A 315 4.51 32.70 0.11
N HIS A 316 4.87 33.02 -1.13
CA HIS A 316 5.11 32.02 -2.18
C HIS A 316 6.47 31.33 -1.99
N LEU A 317 7.54 32.10 -1.93
CA LEU A 317 8.92 31.59 -1.81
C LEU A 317 9.10 30.77 -0.52
N THR A 318 8.56 31.25 0.60
CA THR A 318 8.67 30.56 1.90
C THR A 318 7.95 29.21 1.87
N ARG A 319 6.72 29.15 1.34
CA ARG A 319 5.95 27.89 1.25
C ARG A 319 6.57 26.91 0.28
N MET A 320 7.01 27.41 -0.88
CA MET A 320 7.71 26.60 -1.87
C MET A 320 8.96 25.96 -1.28
N ASN A 321 9.80 26.74 -0.61
CA ASN A 321 11.03 26.22 0.00
C ASN A 321 10.69 25.22 1.11
N GLN A 322 9.67 25.46 1.93
CA GLN A 322 9.22 24.50 2.94
C GLN A 322 8.72 23.18 2.32
N ALA A 323 7.95 23.25 1.23
CA ALA A 323 7.48 22.06 0.53
C ALA A 323 8.64 21.28 -0.11
N ALA A 324 9.60 21.98 -0.72
CA ALA A 324 10.80 21.36 -1.28
C ALA A 324 11.66 20.69 -0.19
N GLU A 325 11.87 21.35 0.96
CA GLU A 325 12.60 20.80 2.10
C GLU A 325 11.89 19.57 2.68
N LEU A 326 10.57 19.64 2.89
CA LEU A 326 9.79 18.50 3.38
C LEU A 326 9.86 17.32 2.42
N PHE A 327 9.75 17.56 1.11
CA PHE A 327 9.91 16.52 0.10
C PHE A 327 11.30 15.87 0.17
N LEU A 328 12.35 16.68 0.22
CA LEU A 328 13.73 16.21 0.33
C LEU A 328 13.97 15.44 1.63
N ILE A 329 13.39 15.84 2.75
CA ILE A 329 13.69 15.22 4.06
C ILE A 329 12.83 13.98 4.30
N GLN A 330 11.55 14.01 3.93
CA GLN A 330 10.56 13.02 4.38
C GLN A 330 10.07 12.08 3.29
N ILE A 331 10.16 12.47 2.00
CA ILE A 331 9.50 11.75 0.90
C ILE A 331 10.52 11.07 -0.01
N ILE A 332 11.64 11.73 -0.31
CA ILE A 332 12.62 11.13 -1.22
C ILE A 332 13.38 9.98 -0.54
N GLU A 333 13.46 8.85 -1.24
CA GLU A 333 14.13 7.65 -0.74
C GLU A 333 15.65 7.74 -0.91
N LYS A 334 16.40 7.08 0.00
CA LYS A 334 17.84 6.89 -0.17
C LYS A 334 18.15 6.17 -1.47
N GLY A 335 19.19 6.62 -2.15
CA GLY A 335 19.61 6.15 -3.46
C GLY A 335 18.98 6.93 -4.62
N SER A 336 17.91 7.69 -4.43
CA SER A 336 17.31 8.49 -5.50
C SER A 336 18.31 9.51 -6.07
N LEU A 337 18.09 9.94 -7.32
CA LEU A 337 18.84 10.99 -7.98
C LEU A 337 17.96 12.25 -8.06
N VAL A 338 18.42 13.36 -7.50
CA VAL A 338 17.63 14.59 -7.39
C VAL A 338 18.34 15.77 -8.04
N GLY A 339 17.68 16.39 -9.00
CA GLY A 339 18.09 17.67 -9.59
C GLY A 339 17.25 18.82 -9.06
N LEU A 340 17.78 20.04 -9.17
CA LEU A 340 17.06 21.26 -8.79
C LEU A 340 17.17 22.30 -9.89
N VAL A 341 16.03 22.80 -10.34
CA VAL A 341 15.88 23.91 -11.28
C VAL A 341 15.04 24.97 -10.62
N THR A 342 15.44 26.22 -10.77
CA THR A 342 14.62 27.38 -10.39
C THR A 342 14.30 28.19 -11.64
N PHE A 343 13.09 28.73 -11.75
CA PHE A 343 12.71 29.54 -12.89
C PHE A 343 11.90 30.79 -12.52
N ASP A 344 11.98 31.79 -13.38
CA ASP A 344 11.13 32.98 -13.47
C ASP A 344 10.78 33.19 -14.96
N SER A 345 11.11 34.33 -15.56
CA SER A 345 11.17 34.48 -17.02
C SER A 345 12.17 33.51 -17.68
N THR A 346 13.24 33.14 -16.98
CA THR A 346 14.28 32.21 -17.43
C THR A 346 14.45 31.06 -16.44
N ALA A 347 15.01 29.94 -16.87
CA ALA A 347 15.29 28.80 -16.00
C ALA A 347 16.79 28.64 -15.75
N THR A 348 17.14 28.22 -14.53
CA THR A 348 18.52 27.97 -14.10
C THR A 348 18.60 26.64 -13.38
N ILE A 349 19.49 25.76 -13.86
CA ILE A 349 19.84 24.52 -13.17
C ILE A 349 20.72 24.87 -11.96
N ARG A 350 20.21 24.65 -10.75
CA ARG A 350 20.92 24.91 -9.51
C ARG A 350 21.86 23.77 -9.14
N ASN A 351 21.43 22.53 -9.40
CA ASN A 351 22.30 21.38 -9.42
C ASN A 351 21.79 20.34 -10.43
N LEU A 352 22.74 19.64 -11.05
CA LEU A 352 22.47 18.40 -11.78
C LEU A 352 22.04 17.29 -10.80
N LEU A 353 21.73 16.10 -11.31
CA LEU A 353 21.25 15.01 -10.47
C LEU A 353 22.30 14.60 -9.42
N ALA A 354 21.99 14.83 -8.15
CA ALA A 354 22.78 14.41 -7.00
C ALA A 354 22.16 13.15 -6.39
N ARG A 355 23.00 12.19 -5.98
CA ARG A 355 22.54 10.94 -5.35
C ARG A 355 22.25 11.16 -3.87
N MET A 356 21.05 10.78 -3.43
CA MET A 356 20.62 10.88 -2.03
C MET A 356 21.22 9.75 -1.21
N THR A 357 22.41 9.94 -0.64
CA THR A 357 23.10 8.88 0.12
C THR A 357 22.91 9.02 1.63
N SER A 358 22.73 10.24 2.12
CA SER A 358 22.67 10.55 3.55
C SER A 358 21.90 11.84 3.82
N GLU A 359 21.73 12.19 5.10
CA GLU A 359 21.11 13.46 5.47
C GLU A 359 21.89 14.68 4.96
N ASN A 360 23.21 14.58 4.81
CA ASN A 360 24.02 15.65 4.24
C ASN A 360 23.67 15.95 2.79
N SER A 361 23.24 14.94 2.01
CA SER A 361 22.80 15.13 0.63
C SER A 361 21.59 16.06 0.56
N TYR A 362 20.69 16.03 1.56
CA TYR A 362 19.56 16.96 1.63
C TYR A 362 20.03 18.39 1.88
N LEU A 363 20.96 18.59 2.81
CA LEU A 363 21.51 19.91 3.14
C LEU A 363 22.18 20.57 1.93
N GLU A 364 22.90 19.80 1.11
CA GLU A 364 23.55 20.29 -0.10
C GLU A 364 22.54 20.81 -1.14
N ILE A 365 21.43 20.10 -1.37
CA ILE A 365 20.38 20.54 -2.30
C ILE A 365 19.59 21.70 -1.70
N SER A 366 19.23 21.64 -0.41
CA SER A 366 18.51 22.71 0.28
C SER A 366 19.29 24.03 0.32
N ALA A 367 20.62 23.98 0.38
CA ALA A 367 21.46 25.19 0.32
C ALA A 367 21.29 25.98 -1.00
N ASN A 368 20.86 25.30 -2.07
CA ASN A 368 20.66 25.85 -3.41
C ASN A 368 19.21 26.33 -3.66
N LEU A 369 18.32 26.24 -2.67
CA LEU A 369 16.97 26.77 -2.77
C LEU A 369 16.97 28.29 -3.01
N PRO A 370 15.98 28.82 -3.76
CA PRO A 370 15.93 30.22 -4.11
C PRO A 370 15.74 31.11 -2.87
N ARG A 371 16.58 32.14 -2.74
CA ARG A 371 16.54 33.12 -1.63
C ARG A 371 15.89 34.45 -2.00
N GLN A 372 15.73 34.69 -3.30
CA GLN A 372 15.18 35.92 -3.87
C GLN A 372 14.18 35.57 -4.95
N VAL A 373 13.15 36.40 -5.05
CA VAL A 373 12.16 36.29 -6.11
C VAL A 373 12.70 36.83 -7.43
N GLY A 374 12.28 36.19 -8.52
CA GLY A 374 12.49 36.64 -9.88
C GLY A 374 11.36 37.53 -10.39
N ASN A 375 11.47 37.95 -11.64
CA ASN A 375 10.42 38.68 -12.34
C ASN A 375 9.93 37.88 -13.56
N GLY A 376 8.63 37.90 -13.80
CA GLY A 376 7.95 37.10 -14.82
C GLY A 376 7.95 35.60 -14.54
N THR A 377 7.23 34.86 -15.37
CA THR A 377 6.97 33.41 -15.17
C THR A 377 7.02 32.70 -16.52
N SER A 378 7.75 31.59 -16.59
CA SER A 378 7.83 30.72 -17.77
C SER A 378 8.00 29.27 -17.35
N ILE A 379 6.87 28.58 -17.17
CA ILE A 379 6.81 27.18 -16.76
C ILE A 379 7.50 26.28 -17.80
N CYS A 380 7.30 26.54 -19.09
CA CYS A 380 7.92 25.74 -20.15
C CYS A 380 9.45 25.84 -20.15
N ASN A 381 10.03 26.99 -19.80
CA ASN A 381 11.49 27.10 -19.62
C ASN A 381 11.95 26.27 -18.42
N GLY A 382 11.21 26.32 -17.31
CA GLY A 382 11.45 25.46 -16.14
C GLY A 382 11.45 23.98 -16.48
N LEU A 383 10.42 23.50 -17.20
CA LEU A 383 10.28 22.11 -17.62
C LEU A 383 11.41 21.67 -18.57
N ARG A 384 11.75 22.49 -19.58
CA ARG A 384 12.86 22.20 -20.49
C ARG A 384 14.19 22.09 -19.76
N SER A 385 14.47 23.00 -18.83
CA SER A 385 15.68 22.91 -18.00
C SER A 385 15.63 21.71 -17.04
N GLY A 386 14.46 21.30 -16.57
CA GLY A 386 14.29 20.05 -15.82
C GLY A 386 14.66 18.82 -16.65
N PHE A 387 14.16 18.73 -17.89
CA PHE A 387 14.55 17.68 -18.84
C PHE A 387 16.06 17.72 -19.15
N GLN A 388 16.63 18.92 -19.27
CA GLN A 388 18.06 19.11 -19.49
C GLN A 388 18.88 18.62 -18.29
N ALA A 389 18.48 18.94 -17.05
CA ALA A 389 19.17 18.49 -15.84
C ALA A 389 19.20 16.95 -15.73
N ILE A 390 18.10 16.30 -16.13
CA ILE A 390 17.99 14.83 -16.18
C ILE A 390 18.91 14.26 -17.26
N THR A 391 18.80 14.76 -18.50
CA THR A 391 19.55 14.22 -19.65
C THR A 391 21.04 14.49 -19.61
N SER A 392 21.47 15.60 -19.02
CA SER A 392 22.88 15.93 -18.79
C SER A 392 23.54 15.08 -17.70
N SER A 393 22.75 14.25 -17.00
CA SER A 393 23.23 13.32 -15.96
C SER A 393 23.14 11.85 -16.40
N ASP A 394 23.20 11.60 -17.71
CA ASP A 394 23.07 10.27 -18.35
C ASP A 394 21.78 9.51 -18.01
N GLN A 395 20.74 10.24 -17.58
CA GLN A 395 19.41 9.68 -17.33
C GLN A 395 18.47 9.99 -18.50
N ARG A 396 17.42 9.17 -18.64
CA ARG A 396 16.35 9.41 -19.62
C ARG A 396 15.21 10.16 -18.96
N THR A 397 14.61 11.12 -19.66
CA THR A 397 13.38 11.77 -19.20
C THR A 397 12.24 10.78 -19.04
N SER A 398 12.17 9.76 -19.90
CA SER A 398 11.13 8.74 -19.85
C SER A 398 11.21 7.92 -18.56
N GLY A 399 10.17 7.98 -17.74
CA GLY A 399 10.10 7.37 -16.41
C GLY A 399 10.79 8.16 -15.30
N SER A 400 11.32 9.36 -15.58
CA SER A 400 11.76 10.31 -14.55
C SER A 400 10.60 11.19 -14.09
N GLU A 401 10.70 11.72 -12.89
CA GLU A 401 9.68 12.59 -12.28
C GLU A 401 10.14 14.05 -12.30
N ILE A 402 9.23 14.96 -12.62
CA ILE A 402 9.36 16.38 -12.36
C ILE A 402 8.33 16.77 -11.31
N ILE A 403 8.76 17.51 -10.30
CA ILE A 403 7.86 18.11 -9.31
C ILE A 403 7.91 19.62 -9.53
N LEU A 404 6.84 20.12 -10.14
CA LEU A 404 6.66 21.52 -10.49
C LEU A 404 5.90 22.24 -9.36
N LEU A 405 6.58 23.17 -8.70
CA LEU A 405 5.98 24.04 -7.67
C LEU A 405 5.83 25.43 -8.28
N THR A 406 4.59 25.90 -8.45
CA THR A 406 4.27 27.17 -9.11
C THR A 406 2.98 27.77 -8.58
N ASP A 407 2.80 29.09 -8.71
CA ASP A 407 1.50 29.74 -8.49
C ASP A 407 0.53 29.52 -9.67
N GLY A 408 1.06 29.02 -10.79
CA GLY A 408 0.32 28.63 -11.99
C GLY A 408 -0.12 29.80 -12.86
N GLU A 409 0.40 31.01 -12.65
CA GLU A 409 0.04 32.21 -13.42
C GLU A 409 0.89 32.35 -14.69
N ASP A 410 0.80 31.37 -15.60
CA ASP A 410 1.47 31.37 -16.91
C ASP A 410 0.47 31.08 -18.04
N GLY A 411 0.26 32.05 -18.93
CA GLY A 411 -0.67 31.93 -20.06
C GLY A 411 -0.12 31.19 -21.27
N GLN A 412 1.10 30.64 -21.23
CA GLN A 412 1.79 30.01 -22.36
C GLN A 412 2.18 28.54 -22.10
N ILE A 413 1.64 27.91 -21.05
CA ILE A 413 1.94 26.52 -20.67
C ILE A 413 1.67 25.54 -21.82
N SER A 414 0.62 25.76 -22.60
CA SER A 414 0.24 24.86 -23.71
C SER A 414 1.33 24.74 -24.79
N SER A 415 2.26 25.69 -24.87
CA SER A 415 3.33 25.70 -25.87
C SER A 415 4.32 24.53 -25.74
N CYS A 416 4.42 23.90 -24.55
CA CYS A 416 5.31 22.77 -24.33
C CYS A 416 4.59 21.42 -24.10
N PHE A 417 3.28 21.32 -24.38
CA PHE A 417 2.52 20.07 -24.16
C PHE A 417 3.04 18.88 -24.99
N GLU A 418 3.37 19.09 -26.26
CA GLU A 418 3.93 18.01 -27.10
C GLU A 418 5.34 17.61 -26.64
N GLU A 419 6.14 18.57 -26.18
CA GLU A 419 7.46 18.29 -25.59
C GLU A 419 7.32 17.46 -24.31
N VAL A 420 6.41 17.85 -23.42
CA VAL A 420 6.09 17.09 -22.20
C VAL A 420 5.64 15.67 -22.53
N LYS A 421 4.70 15.51 -23.46
CA LYS A 421 4.18 14.20 -23.86
C LYS A 421 5.25 13.31 -24.48
N SER A 422 6.09 13.88 -25.36
CA SER A 422 7.19 13.15 -26.00
C SER A 422 8.33 12.79 -25.05
N SER A 423 8.52 13.58 -23.98
CA SER A 423 9.56 13.33 -22.97
C SER A 423 9.35 12.00 -22.22
N GLY A 424 8.10 11.57 -22.06
CA GLY A 424 7.71 10.43 -21.25
C GLY A 424 7.96 10.61 -19.74
N ALA A 425 8.25 11.83 -19.29
CA ALA A 425 8.40 12.17 -17.88
C ALA A 425 7.02 12.23 -17.19
N VAL A 426 7.03 12.00 -15.88
CA VAL A 426 5.86 12.13 -15.01
C VAL A 426 5.90 13.49 -14.34
N ILE A 427 4.89 14.35 -14.53
CA ILE A 427 4.88 15.70 -13.97
C ILE A 427 3.88 15.76 -12.81
N HIS A 428 4.39 15.98 -11.61
CA HIS A 428 3.62 16.31 -10.42
C HIS A 428 3.53 17.82 -10.29
N THR A 429 2.32 18.36 -10.13
CA THR A 429 2.11 19.80 -9.99
C THR A 429 1.58 20.13 -8.60
N ILE A 430 2.22 21.11 -7.97
CA ILE A 430 1.81 21.67 -6.67
C ILE A 430 1.52 23.16 -6.90
N ALA A 431 0.25 23.52 -6.85
CA ALA A 431 -0.20 24.89 -6.98
C ALA A 431 -0.14 25.61 -5.63
N LEU A 432 0.69 26.67 -5.55
CA LEU A 432 0.93 27.46 -4.34
C LEU A 432 0.02 28.71 -4.22
N GLY A 433 -0.88 28.91 -5.19
CA GLY A 433 -1.81 30.04 -5.27
C GLY A 433 -3.24 29.64 -5.64
N PRO A 434 -4.25 30.47 -5.32
CA PRO A 434 -5.66 30.18 -5.60
C PRO A 434 -6.04 30.31 -7.09
N SER A 435 -5.17 30.92 -7.90
CA SER A 435 -5.39 31.34 -9.29
C SER A 435 -4.66 30.49 -10.33
N ALA A 436 -4.21 29.29 -9.98
CA ALA A 436 -3.47 28.43 -10.91
C ALA A 436 -4.28 28.18 -12.21
N ALA A 437 -3.61 28.32 -13.35
CA ALA A 437 -4.16 28.05 -14.67
C ALA A 437 -4.67 26.61 -14.79
N ARG A 438 -5.77 26.38 -15.53
CA ARG A 438 -6.34 25.03 -15.74
C ARG A 438 -5.38 24.11 -16.49
N GLU A 439 -4.51 24.72 -17.29
CA GLU A 439 -3.46 24.09 -18.06
C GLU A 439 -2.42 23.39 -17.16
N LEU A 440 -2.29 23.81 -15.88
CA LEU A 440 -1.45 23.14 -14.89
C LEU A 440 -2.01 21.75 -14.50
N GLU A 441 -3.33 21.63 -14.35
CA GLU A 441 -4.00 20.33 -14.13
C GLU A 441 -3.81 19.41 -15.35
N THR A 442 -3.82 20.00 -16.55
CA THR A 442 -3.64 19.25 -17.81
C THR A 442 -2.24 18.62 -17.91
N LEU A 443 -1.19 19.25 -17.37
CA LEU A 443 0.17 18.67 -17.32
C LEU A 443 0.24 17.41 -16.46
N SER A 444 -0.45 17.41 -15.31
CA SER A 444 -0.54 16.24 -14.44
C SER A 444 -1.39 15.14 -15.07
N ASP A 445 -2.57 15.48 -15.59
CA ASP A 445 -3.47 14.52 -16.23
C ASP A 445 -2.82 13.82 -17.44
N MET A 446 -2.11 14.57 -18.30
CA MET A 446 -1.47 14.00 -19.49
C MET A 446 -0.30 13.06 -19.17
N THR A 447 0.33 13.24 -18.00
CA THR A 447 1.40 12.36 -17.52
C THR A 447 0.90 11.29 -16.54
N GLY A 448 -0.41 11.30 -16.24
CA GLY A 448 -1.09 10.28 -15.48
C GLY A 448 -0.99 10.44 -13.96
N THR A 449 -0.84 11.67 -13.48
CA THR A 449 -0.83 12.06 -12.06
C THR A 449 -2.04 12.95 -11.73
N THR A 450 -2.27 13.22 -10.45
CA THR A 450 -3.28 14.18 -9.97
C THR A 450 -2.61 15.50 -9.57
N SER A 451 -3.24 16.64 -9.85
CA SER A 451 -2.80 17.96 -9.40
C SER A 451 -3.22 18.24 -7.95
N GLU A 452 -2.35 18.87 -7.16
CA GLU A 452 -2.67 19.32 -5.80
C GLU A 452 -2.75 20.85 -5.73
N VAL A 453 -3.87 21.37 -5.23
CA VAL A 453 -4.09 22.81 -5.02
C VAL A 453 -4.02 23.12 -3.53
N GLU A 454 -3.01 23.87 -3.10
CA GLU A 454 -2.89 24.35 -1.73
C GLU A 454 -3.80 25.58 -1.51
N GLY A 455 -5.11 25.34 -1.44
CA GLY A 455 -6.13 26.37 -1.23
C GLY A 455 -6.73 26.33 0.17
N ILE A 456 -6.35 27.28 1.03
CA ILE A 456 -7.26 27.78 2.07
C ILE A 456 -8.46 28.39 1.31
N ASP A 457 -9.66 27.88 1.58
CA ASP A 457 -10.96 28.28 1.00
C ASP A 457 -11.27 27.91 -0.47
N LYS A 458 -11.62 26.63 -0.69
CA LYS A 458 -12.62 26.24 -1.73
C LYS A 458 -13.72 25.27 -1.24
N ARG A 459 -13.84 25.00 0.08
CA ARG A 459 -14.90 24.13 0.64
C ARG A 459 -16.22 24.82 1.00
N TYR A 460 -16.41 26.11 0.69
CA TYR A 460 -17.68 26.80 0.97
C TYR A 460 -18.57 27.06 -0.26
N SER A 461 -18.17 26.69 -1.47
CA SER A 461 -18.97 26.97 -2.69
C SER A 461 -19.91 25.84 -3.13
N THR A 462 -19.79 24.62 -2.61
CA THR A 462 -20.64 23.47 -3.01
C THR A 462 -21.73 23.11 -1.99
N ALA A 463 -21.87 23.88 -0.90
CA ALA A 463 -22.88 23.66 0.14
C ALA A 463 -24.13 24.58 0.02
N ARG A 464 -24.40 25.20 -1.13
CA ARG A 464 -25.59 26.06 -1.33
C ARG A 464 -26.77 25.42 -2.09
N ASN A 465 -26.66 24.18 -2.57
CA ASN A 465 -27.76 23.53 -3.32
C ASN A 465 -28.40 22.29 -2.67
N TYR A 466 -28.15 22.04 -1.38
CA TYR A 466 -28.91 21.05 -0.60
C TYR A 466 -29.30 21.59 0.78
N SER A 467 -30.23 22.54 0.80
CA SER A 467 -31.06 22.80 1.99
C SER A 467 -32.39 23.41 1.58
N SER A 468 -33.33 22.54 1.20
CA SER A 468 -34.74 22.81 1.49
C SER A 468 -35.36 21.54 2.05
N ARG A 469 -36.08 21.71 3.15
CA ARG A 469 -36.83 20.69 3.92
C ARG A 469 -36.00 19.83 4.88
N SER A 470 -35.94 20.24 6.15
CA SER A 470 -36.79 19.64 7.20
C SER A 470 -36.16 19.75 8.61
N LYS A 471 -36.94 20.37 9.50
CA LYS A 471 -37.01 20.20 10.97
C LYS A 471 -35.92 20.82 11.87
N ARG A 472 -36.30 21.99 12.38
CA ARG A 472 -36.17 22.46 13.78
C ARG A 472 -35.75 21.39 14.80
N LYS A 473 -34.67 21.64 15.55
CA LYS A 473 -34.64 21.51 17.02
C LYS A 473 -33.43 22.22 17.66
N LYS A 474 -33.78 23.25 18.44
CA LYS A 474 -33.15 23.91 19.59
C LYS A 474 -31.64 23.73 19.87
N ILE A 475 -30.99 24.90 19.87
CA ILE A 475 -29.77 25.27 20.59
C ILE A 475 -30.03 25.23 22.11
N HIS A 476 -29.10 24.69 22.89
CA HIS A 476 -28.81 25.16 24.25
C HIS A 476 -27.29 25.12 24.54
N ASN A 477 -26.86 26.19 25.20
CA ASN A 477 -25.49 26.59 25.56
C ASN A 477 -24.76 25.59 26.47
N LEU A 478 -23.42 25.69 26.53
CA LEU A 478 -22.72 26.05 27.78
C LEU A 478 -21.25 26.44 27.55
N ARG A 479 -20.85 27.48 28.29
CA ARG A 479 -19.55 28.18 28.34
C ARG A 479 -18.50 27.36 29.11
N PHE A 480 -17.22 27.55 28.79
CA PHE A 480 -16.10 27.27 29.69
C PHE A 480 -15.63 28.56 30.38
N PRO A 481 -15.26 28.54 31.68
CA PRO A 481 -14.54 29.63 32.32
C PRO A 481 -13.01 29.42 32.23
N ARG A 482 -12.35 30.55 31.94
CA ARG A 482 -10.94 30.97 32.07
C ARG A 482 -9.84 29.92 32.17
#